data_AF-A0AAD4H7N8-F1
#
_entry.id   AF-A0AAD4H7N8-F1
#
_cell.length_a   1.000
_cell.length_b   1.000
_cell.length_c   1.000
_cell.angle_alpha   90.00
_cell.angle_beta   90.00
_cell.angle_gamma   90.00
#
_symmetry.space_group_name_H-M   'P 1'
#
loop_
_entity.id
_entity.type
_entity.pdbx_description
1 polymer ?
#
loop_
_entity_poly.entity_id
_entity_poly.type
_entity_poly.pdbx_seq_one_letter_code
_entity_poly.pdbx_strand_id
1 'polypeptide(L)'
;VDEQDVKRRVMIVKHWVEVGEECLKMNNFDTLMAITNGIESTPVSRLYNTWEGINKVYLERFLQLKKAISSESNYSAYRNKLKTVLAPCIPFLGLYFKAITYIEDGNSPYKELTPAAAQQTSTSSGSSSEAQPATPVPVAARKLLRYGRFHQLAKAVQEFRGFQGAYELLEVPRLRDYITKCMENQDPERSYTKSLAIEPRRPTPGHPPGPNGQTSVQFVTNGGRGGTQQRSSGGNKGLFHGGVSNSDMNGSGSAPVKLNKLSFFRKSMRTERS
;
A
#
# COMPACT_ATOMS: atom_id res chain seq x y z
N VAL A 1 17.30 -17.11 -0.18
CA VAL A 1 17.04 -18.45 0.43
C VAL A 1 18.26 -19.30 0.12
N ASP A 2 19.35 -19.07 0.85
CA ASP A 2 20.68 -19.58 0.48
C ASP A 2 21.28 -20.50 1.55
N GLU A 3 20.78 -20.42 2.78
CA GLU A 3 21.25 -21.20 3.92
C GLU A 3 20.61 -22.59 3.97
N GLN A 4 21.46 -23.62 4.00
CA GLN A 4 21.07 -25.03 3.95
C GLN A 4 20.78 -25.61 5.34
N ASP A 5 21.42 -25.09 6.38
CA ASP A 5 21.22 -25.57 7.74
C ASP A 5 19.93 -25.02 8.37
N VAL A 6 19.07 -25.91 8.88
CA VAL A 6 17.77 -25.57 9.47
C VAL A 6 17.95 -24.63 10.66
N LYS A 7 18.93 -24.89 11.54
CA LYS A 7 19.15 -24.09 12.75
C LYS A 7 19.55 -22.67 12.39
N ARG A 8 20.44 -22.50 11.41
CA ARG A 8 20.81 -21.18 10.89
C ARG A 8 19.64 -20.47 10.22
N ARG A 9 18.81 -21.16 9.43
CA ARG A 9 17.58 -20.55 8.88
C ARG A 9 16.64 -20.04 9.97
N VAL A 10 16.44 -20.82 11.04
CA VAL A 10 15.64 -20.39 12.20
C VAL A 10 16.21 -19.13 12.84
N MET A 11 17.54 -19.06 13.03
CA MET A 11 18.20 -17.86 13.57
C MET A 11 18.01 -16.64 12.67
N ILE A 12 18.10 -16.81 11.35
CA ILE A 12 17.89 -15.74 10.37
C ILE A 12 16.45 -15.21 10.44
N VAL A 13 15.44 -16.08 10.51
CA VAL A 13 14.03 -15.64 10.61
C VAL A 13 13.81 -14.87 11.92
N LYS A 14 14.32 -15.37 13.04
CA LYS A 14 14.24 -14.67 14.35
C LYS A 14 14.88 -13.29 14.28
N HIS A 15 16.06 -13.19 13.69
CA HIS A 15 16.75 -11.92 13.52
C HIS A 15 15.93 -10.92 12.70
N TRP A 16 15.32 -11.34 11.58
CA TRP A 16 14.47 -10.45 10.80
C TRP A 16 13.20 -10.01 11.53
N VAL A 17 12.65 -10.83 12.42
CA VAL A 17 11.54 -10.43 13.32
C VAL A 17 12.00 -9.32 14.27
N GLU A 18 13.20 -9.44 14.84
CA GLU A 18 13.79 -8.40 15.71
C GLU A 18 14.04 -7.10 14.95
N VAL A 19 14.60 -7.18 13.74
CA VAL A 19 14.78 -6.01 12.87
C VAL A 19 13.43 -5.35 12.55
N GLY A 20 12.38 -6.15 12.34
CA GLY A 20 11.02 -5.65 12.15
C GLY A 20 10.49 -4.87 13.36
N GLU A 21 10.75 -5.35 14.58
CA GLU A 21 10.38 -4.62 15.80
C GLU A 21 11.12 -3.29 15.93
N GLU A 22 12.42 -3.24 15.60
CA GLU A 22 13.16 -1.98 15.58
C GLU A 22 12.60 -1.01 14.53
N CYS A 23 12.23 -1.52 13.35
CA CYS A 23 11.54 -0.71 12.34
C CYS A 23 10.21 -0.14 12.87
N LEU A 24 9.43 -0.93 13.61
CA LEU A 24 8.18 -0.48 14.22
C LEU A 24 8.43 0.60 15.29
N LYS A 25 9.44 0.43 16.15
CA LYS A 25 9.82 1.43 17.18
C LYS A 25 10.22 2.77 16.56
N MET A 26 10.93 2.73 15.42
CA MET A 26 11.38 3.90 14.68
C MET A 26 10.32 4.50 13.73
N ASN A 27 9.07 4.03 13.77
CA ASN A 27 8.02 4.43 12.82
C ASN A 27 8.42 4.26 11.34
N ASN A 28 9.27 3.27 11.04
CA ASN A 28 9.64 2.91 9.68
C ASN A 28 8.73 1.77 9.18
N PHE A 29 7.53 2.16 8.75
CA PHE A 29 6.50 1.23 8.31
C PHE A 29 6.75 0.66 6.92
N ASP A 30 7.48 1.37 6.06
CA ASP A 30 7.81 0.90 4.72
C ASP A 30 8.76 -0.31 4.79
N THR A 31 9.85 -0.21 5.56
CA THR A 31 10.76 -1.34 5.78
C THR A 31 10.09 -2.47 6.55
N LEU A 32 9.26 -2.16 7.56
CA LEU A 32 8.50 -3.17 8.30
C LEU A 32 7.58 -4.00 7.37
N MET A 33 6.90 -3.33 6.43
CA MET A 33 6.06 -3.98 5.42
C MET A 33 6.91 -4.88 4.51
N ALA A 34 8.07 -4.40 4.07
CA ALA A 34 8.98 -5.17 3.23
C ALA A 34 9.49 -6.44 3.94
N ILE A 35 9.91 -6.34 5.20
CA ILE A 35 10.37 -7.47 6.01
C ILE A 35 9.24 -8.49 6.20
N THR A 36 8.06 -8.03 6.60
CA THR A 36 6.91 -8.91 6.85
C THR A 36 6.53 -9.67 5.58
N ASN A 37 6.39 -8.97 4.46
CA ASN A 37 6.10 -9.60 3.17
C ASN A 37 7.21 -10.54 2.70
N GLY A 38 8.48 -10.21 2.99
CA GLY A 38 9.62 -11.08 2.68
C GLY A 38 9.57 -12.40 3.44
N ILE A 39 9.23 -12.37 4.73
CA ILE A 39 9.05 -13.56 5.57
C ILE A 39 7.84 -14.38 5.14
N GLU A 40 6.73 -13.73 4.76
CA GLU A 40 5.50 -14.41 4.30
C GLU A 40 5.58 -14.92 2.85
N SER A 41 6.58 -14.47 2.10
CA SER A 41 6.77 -14.88 0.71
C SER A 41 6.81 -16.40 0.58
N THR A 42 6.24 -16.92 -0.50
CA THR A 42 6.13 -18.38 -0.73
C THR A 42 7.44 -19.14 -0.59
N PRO A 43 8.61 -18.64 -1.05
CA PRO A 43 9.90 -19.32 -0.85
C PRO A 43 10.28 -19.52 0.63
N VAL A 44 9.79 -18.68 1.54
CA VAL A 44 10.12 -18.74 2.97
C VAL A 44 9.00 -19.43 3.76
N SER A 45 7.73 -19.07 3.54
CA SER A 45 6.58 -19.60 4.28
C SER A 45 6.37 -21.11 4.09
N ARG A 46 6.87 -21.69 2.99
CA ARG A 46 6.78 -23.14 2.72
C ARG A 46 7.78 -24.01 3.47
N LEU A 47 8.82 -23.42 4.08
CA LEU A 47 9.92 -24.15 4.72
C LEU A 47 9.49 -24.72 6.08
N TYR A 48 8.68 -25.78 6.06
CA TYR A 48 8.05 -26.36 7.24
C TYR A 48 9.03 -26.65 8.37
N ASN A 49 10.18 -27.25 8.07
CA ASN A 49 11.16 -27.62 9.10
C ASN A 49 11.77 -26.39 9.77
N THR A 50 11.84 -25.28 9.02
CA THR A 50 12.28 -23.99 9.57
C THR A 50 11.23 -23.41 10.50
N TRP A 51 9.95 -23.43 10.12
CA TRP A 51 8.86 -22.91 10.94
C TRP A 51 8.61 -23.72 12.20
N GLU A 52 8.79 -25.04 12.16
CA GLU A 52 8.71 -25.93 13.32
C GLU A 52 9.80 -25.61 14.37
N GLY A 53 10.98 -25.17 13.94
CA GLY A 53 12.08 -24.79 14.83
C GLY A 53 11.94 -23.40 15.48
N ILE A 54 10.93 -22.61 15.10
CA ILE A 54 10.72 -21.27 15.67
C ILE A 54 9.89 -21.39 16.95
N ASN A 55 10.40 -20.81 18.04
CA ASN A 55 9.68 -20.72 19.31
C ASN A 55 8.41 -19.85 19.16
N LYS A 56 7.31 -20.28 19.80
CA LYS A 56 6.04 -19.54 19.96
C LYS A 56 6.20 -18.05 20.28
N VAL A 57 7.14 -17.67 21.14
CA VAL A 57 7.41 -16.25 21.48
C VAL A 57 7.73 -15.42 20.23
N TYR A 58 8.55 -15.94 19.31
CA TYR A 58 8.88 -15.24 18.07
C TYR A 58 7.74 -15.25 17.07
N LEU A 59 6.91 -16.30 17.05
CA LEU A 59 5.69 -16.32 16.25
C LEU A 59 4.69 -15.26 16.72
N GLU A 60 4.52 -15.10 18.04
CA GLU A 60 3.66 -14.06 18.62
C GLU A 60 4.18 -12.65 18.31
N ARG A 61 5.50 -12.42 18.45
CA ARG A 61 6.15 -11.16 18.04
C ARG A 61 5.88 -10.86 16.56
N PHE A 62 6.04 -11.86 15.69
CA PHE A 62 5.75 -11.71 14.26
C PHE A 62 4.27 -11.40 13.98
N LEU A 63 3.33 -12.04 14.69
CA LEU A 63 1.90 -11.74 14.58
C LEU A 63 1.56 -10.32 15.02
N GLN A 64 2.24 -9.78 16.05
CA GLN A 64 2.06 -8.38 16.46
C GLN A 64 2.53 -7.42 15.38
N LEU A 65 3.67 -7.69 14.74
CA LEU A 65 4.14 -6.91 13.58
C LEU A 65 3.09 -6.89 12.47
N LYS A 66 2.59 -8.07 12.08
CA LYS A 66 1.51 -8.19 11.07
C LYS A 66 0.27 -7.38 11.43
N LYS A 67 -0.15 -7.43 12.70
CA LYS A 67 -1.32 -6.68 13.17
C LYS A 67 -1.12 -5.17 13.04
N ALA A 68 0.08 -4.66 13.30
CA ALA A 68 0.40 -3.24 13.20
C ALA A 68 0.26 -2.68 11.77
N ILE A 69 0.52 -3.51 10.77
CA ILE A 69 0.48 -3.15 9.33
C ILE A 69 -0.62 -3.89 8.55
N SER A 70 -1.64 -4.40 9.25
CA SER A 70 -2.70 -5.21 8.64
C SER A 70 -3.41 -4.47 7.51
N SER A 71 -3.64 -5.18 6.39
CA SER A 71 -4.40 -4.69 5.24
C SER A 71 -5.92 -4.76 5.43
N GLU A 72 -6.39 -5.32 6.54
CA GLU A 72 -7.81 -5.43 6.85
C GLU A 72 -8.51 -4.06 6.86
N SER A 73 -9.76 -4.05 6.39
CA SER A 73 -10.59 -2.84 6.29
C SER A 73 -9.84 -1.66 5.64
N ASN A 74 -9.09 -1.94 4.56
CA ASN A 74 -8.26 -0.97 3.84
C ASN A 74 -7.23 -0.28 4.75
N TYR A 75 -6.49 -1.07 5.53
CA TYR A 75 -5.45 -0.60 6.44
C TYR A 75 -5.98 0.30 7.58
N SER A 76 -7.16 0.01 8.14
CA SER A 76 -7.81 0.90 9.11
C SER A 76 -6.98 1.13 10.37
N ALA A 77 -6.45 0.07 10.97
CA ALA A 77 -5.59 0.14 12.16
C ALA A 77 -4.30 0.93 11.87
N TYR A 78 -3.64 0.62 10.75
CA TYR A 78 -2.45 1.32 10.30
C TYR A 78 -2.70 2.81 10.03
N ARG A 79 -3.79 3.15 9.32
CA ARG A 79 -4.21 4.55 9.10
C ARG A 79 -4.49 5.30 10.39
N ASN A 80 -5.10 4.64 11.38
CA ASN A 80 -5.34 5.26 12.68
C ASN A 80 -4.03 5.51 13.43
N LYS A 81 -3.06 4.60 13.33
CA LYS A 81 -1.72 4.80 13.87
C LYS A 81 -1.02 5.99 13.21
N LEU A 82 -1.07 6.11 11.88
CA LEU A 82 -0.43 7.24 11.16
C LEU A 82 -0.96 8.61 11.57
N LYS A 83 -2.20 8.73 12.06
CA LYS A 83 -2.75 10.00 12.55
C LYS A 83 -2.08 10.52 13.83
N THR A 84 -1.48 9.62 14.62
CA THR A 84 -0.89 9.96 15.91
C THR A 84 0.64 9.94 15.88
N VAL A 85 1.25 9.47 14.78
CA VAL A 85 2.69 9.41 14.61
C VAL A 85 3.24 10.78 14.25
N LEU A 86 4.34 11.15 14.91
CA LEU A 86 5.12 12.35 14.63
C LEU A 86 6.37 12.00 13.83
N ALA A 87 6.99 12.99 13.19
CA ALA A 87 8.28 12.83 12.51
C ALA A 87 9.40 12.50 13.52
N PRO A 88 10.46 11.76 13.11
CA PRO A 88 10.64 11.15 11.80
C PRO A 88 9.80 9.87 11.62
N CYS A 89 9.19 9.72 10.44
CA CYS A 89 8.38 8.55 10.10
C CYS A 89 8.52 8.21 8.61
N ILE A 90 8.61 6.92 8.29
CA ILE A 90 8.60 6.43 6.91
C ILE A 90 7.32 5.62 6.71
N PRO A 91 6.24 6.22 6.16
CA PRO A 91 4.99 5.51 5.90
C PRO A 91 5.12 4.58 4.67
N PHE A 92 4.31 3.52 4.64
CA PHE A 92 4.20 2.63 3.49
C PHE A 92 3.57 3.36 2.30
N LEU A 93 4.38 3.58 1.26
CA LEU A 93 3.99 4.42 0.12
C LEU A 93 2.85 3.82 -0.71
N GLY A 94 2.72 2.48 -0.74
CA GLY A 94 1.68 1.80 -1.51
C GLY A 94 0.26 2.24 -1.14
N LEU A 95 0.03 2.55 0.14
CA LEU A 95 -1.26 3.04 0.61
C LEU A 95 -1.65 4.38 -0.02
N TYR A 96 -0.68 5.28 -0.15
CA TYR A 96 -0.88 6.60 -0.73
C TYR A 96 -0.98 6.55 -2.25
N PHE A 97 -0.18 5.71 -2.91
CA PHE A 97 -0.30 5.49 -4.35
C PHE A 97 -1.66 4.90 -4.73
N LYS A 98 -2.20 4.00 -3.91
CA LYS A 98 -3.58 3.51 -4.06
C LYS A 98 -4.60 4.64 -3.95
N ALA A 99 -4.46 5.51 -2.94
CA ALA A 99 -5.35 6.66 -2.76
C ALA A 99 -5.26 7.67 -3.91
N ILE A 100 -4.04 8.00 -4.37
CA ILE A 100 -3.81 8.90 -5.50
C ILE A 100 -4.44 8.33 -6.76
N THR A 101 -4.19 7.04 -7.05
CA THR A 101 -4.78 6.37 -8.22
C THR A 101 -6.31 6.41 -8.17
N TYR A 102 -6.91 6.14 -7.01
CA TYR A 102 -8.36 6.25 -6.83
C TYR A 102 -8.89 7.67 -7.09
N ILE A 103 -8.18 8.70 -6.61
CA ILE A 103 -8.54 10.11 -6.84
C ILE A 103 -8.41 10.46 -8.33
N GLU A 104 -7.36 10.00 -8.99
CA GLU A 104 -7.09 10.28 -10.40
C GLU A 104 -8.13 9.62 -11.33
N ASP A 105 -8.45 8.36 -11.08
CA ASP A 105 -9.34 7.57 -11.93
C ASP A 105 -10.82 7.92 -11.69
N GLY A 106 -11.19 8.26 -10.45
CA GLY A 106 -12.56 8.61 -10.08
C GLY A 106 -12.95 10.07 -10.34
N ASN A 107 -12.00 10.98 -10.56
CA ASN A 107 -12.29 12.41 -10.73
C ASN A 107 -11.53 13.03 -11.90
N SER A 108 -12.24 13.35 -13.00
CA SER A 108 -11.68 14.17 -14.08
C SER A 108 -11.17 15.51 -13.52
N PRO A 109 -9.95 15.96 -13.90
CA PRO A 109 -9.39 17.20 -13.37
C PRO A 109 -10.16 18.43 -13.85
N TYR A 110 -10.92 18.28 -14.94
CA TYR A 110 -11.72 19.34 -15.53
C TYR A 110 -13.19 18.94 -15.61
N LYS A 111 -14.08 19.94 -15.46
CA LYS A 111 -15.49 19.84 -15.82
C LYS A 111 -15.72 20.76 -17.01
N GLU A 112 -16.29 20.23 -18.08
CA GLU A 112 -16.70 21.06 -19.20
C GLU A 112 -17.97 21.82 -18.81
N LEU A 113 -17.97 23.13 -19.03
CA LEU A 113 -19.18 23.93 -18.97
C LEU A 113 -19.93 23.75 -20.28
N THR A 114 -21.07 23.05 -20.24
CA THR A 114 -22.04 23.14 -21.32
C THR A 114 -22.67 24.55 -21.30
N PRO A 115 -22.93 25.16 -22.48
CA PRO A 115 -23.42 26.54 -22.59
C PRO A 115 -24.70 26.84 -21.79
N ALA A 116 -25.52 25.82 -21.50
CA ALA A 116 -26.77 25.96 -20.74
C ALA A 116 -26.56 26.40 -19.28
N ALA A 117 -25.42 26.07 -18.65
CA ALA A 117 -25.17 26.40 -17.25
C ALA A 117 -24.60 27.83 -17.04
N ALA A 118 -24.15 28.49 -18.12
CA ALA A 118 -23.59 29.84 -18.05
C ALA A 118 -24.67 30.95 -17.95
N GLN A 119 -25.94 30.63 -18.21
CA GLN A 119 -27.04 31.61 -18.22
C GLN A 119 -27.68 31.86 -16.84
N GLN A 120 -27.26 31.18 -15.76
CA GLN A 120 -27.88 31.34 -14.43
C GLN A 120 -27.07 32.19 -13.44
N THR A 121 -26.00 32.84 -13.90
CA THR A 121 -25.23 33.81 -13.07
C THR A 121 -25.26 35.20 -13.69
N SER A 122 -26.46 35.69 -13.95
CA SER A 122 -26.74 37.12 -14.08
C SER A 122 -27.84 37.46 -13.08
N THR A 123 -27.44 37.97 -11.92
CA THR A 123 -28.29 38.78 -11.05
C THR A 123 -28.82 39.95 -11.87
N SER A 124 -30.11 39.93 -12.21
CA SER A 124 -30.78 41.02 -12.91
C SER A 124 -31.58 41.88 -11.94
N SER A 125 -31.10 43.10 -11.70
CA SER A 125 -31.89 44.26 -11.31
C SER A 125 -31.73 45.34 -12.39
N GLY A 126 -32.84 45.79 -13.00
CA GLY A 126 -32.95 46.95 -13.91
C GLY A 126 -32.69 46.61 -15.39
N SER A 127 -33.72 46.45 -16.24
CA SER A 127 -34.59 47.45 -16.92
C SER A 127 -34.09 47.90 -18.30
N SER A 128 -34.85 47.47 -19.32
CA SER A 128 -35.20 48.16 -20.58
C SER A 128 -34.21 48.28 -21.76
N SER A 129 -34.72 47.78 -22.89
CA SER A 129 -34.61 48.27 -24.28
C SER A 129 -33.64 47.62 -25.28
N GLU A 130 -34.30 47.14 -26.34
CA GLU A 130 -33.92 47.07 -27.76
C GLU A 130 -33.00 45.96 -28.28
N ALA A 131 -33.58 45.14 -29.16
CA ALA A 131 -33.03 43.92 -29.71
C ALA A 131 -32.17 44.19 -30.95
N GLN A 132 -30.91 43.75 -30.92
CA GLN A 132 -30.09 43.49 -32.11
C GLN A 132 -29.90 41.97 -32.27
N PRO A 133 -29.90 41.42 -33.51
CA PRO A 133 -29.67 40.00 -33.72
C PRO A 133 -28.18 39.69 -33.55
N ALA A 134 -27.80 39.17 -32.39
CA ALA A 134 -26.44 38.74 -32.11
C ALA A 134 -26.11 37.46 -32.90
N THR A 135 -25.07 37.51 -33.73
CA THR A 135 -24.42 36.33 -34.31
C THR A 135 -23.99 35.37 -33.19
N PRO A 136 -24.24 34.04 -33.28
CA PRO A 136 -23.81 33.11 -32.24
C PRO A 136 -22.28 32.92 -32.33
N VAL A 137 -21.55 33.65 -31.50
CA VAL A 137 -20.11 33.40 -31.29
C VAL A 137 -20.00 32.01 -30.65
N PRO A 138 -19.25 31.05 -31.22
CA PRO A 138 -19.06 29.75 -30.61
C PRO A 138 -18.27 29.95 -29.31
N VAL A 139 -18.96 29.95 -28.18
CA VAL A 139 -18.34 30.00 -26.85
C VAL A 139 -17.57 28.70 -26.69
N ALA A 140 -16.26 28.75 -26.93
CA ALA A 140 -15.36 27.62 -26.73
C ALA A 140 -15.65 27.01 -25.35
N ALA A 141 -15.89 25.69 -25.30
CA ALA A 141 -16.21 24.98 -24.08
C ALA A 141 -15.15 25.28 -23.01
N ARG A 142 -15.51 26.09 -22.01
CA ARG A 142 -14.59 26.47 -20.94
C ARG A 142 -14.42 25.28 -20.02
N LYS A 143 -13.18 24.79 -19.91
CA LYS A 143 -12.81 23.70 -18.99
C LYS A 143 -12.54 24.28 -17.60
N LEU A 144 -13.42 24.00 -16.64
CA LEU A 144 -13.23 24.41 -15.24
C LEU A 144 -12.44 23.39 -14.45
N LEU A 145 -11.54 23.86 -13.59
CA LEU A 145 -10.79 23.01 -12.67
C LEU A 145 -11.71 22.42 -11.59
N ARG A 146 -11.60 21.12 -11.32
CA ARG A 146 -12.25 20.48 -10.16
C ARG A 146 -11.39 20.61 -8.90
N TYR A 147 -11.51 21.72 -8.18
CA TYR A 147 -10.76 22.01 -6.94
C TYR A 147 -10.80 20.87 -5.90
N GLY A 148 -11.92 20.15 -5.77
CA GLY A 148 -12.05 19.03 -4.84
C GLY A 148 -11.06 17.89 -5.08
N ARG A 149 -10.63 17.64 -6.33
CA ARG A 149 -9.57 16.66 -6.63
C ARG A 149 -8.23 17.15 -6.11
N PHE A 150 -7.86 18.38 -6.46
CA PHE A 150 -6.58 18.98 -6.09
C PHE A 150 -6.43 19.14 -4.59
N HIS A 151 -7.52 19.48 -3.89
CA HIS A 151 -7.53 19.55 -2.43
C HIS A 151 -7.19 18.20 -1.77
N GLN A 152 -7.76 17.10 -2.25
CA GLN A 152 -7.49 15.78 -1.72
C GLN A 152 -6.03 15.34 -1.96
N LEU A 153 -5.48 15.65 -3.15
CA LEU A 153 -4.07 15.41 -3.45
C LEU A 153 -3.15 16.27 -2.56
N ALA A 154 -3.45 17.56 -2.41
CA ALA A 154 -2.69 18.48 -1.58
C ALA A 154 -2.65 18.01 -0.12
N LYS A 155 -3.78 17.53 0.40
CA LYS A 155 -3.85 16.95 1.75
C LYS A 155 -2.93 15.72 1.90
N ALA A 156 -2.92 14.81 0.93
CA ALA A 156 -2.02 13.66 0.96
C ALA A 156 -0.54 14.07 0.96
N VAL A 157 -0.17 15.08 0.14
CA VAL A 157 1.20 15.61 0.11
C VAL A 157 1.56 16.30 1.43
N GLN A 158 0.63 17.05 2.03
CA GLN A 158 0.86 17.73 3.31
C GLN A 158 1.08 16.72 4.45
N GLU A 159 0.30 15.63 4.50
CA GLU A 159 0.52 14.54 5.45
C GLU A 159 1.93 13.94 5.27
N PHE A 160 2.36 13.68 4.03
CA PHE A 160 3.71 13.19 3.76
C PHE A 160 4.81 14.12 4.25
N ARG A 161 4.66 15.43 4.04
CA ARG A 161 5.61 16.42 4.54
C ARG A 161 5.64 16.43 6.06
N GLY A 162 4.52 16.19 6.72
CA GLY A 162 4.43 16.06 8.17
C GLY A 162 5.24 14.89 8.75
N PHE A 163 5.51 13.85 7.96
CA PHE A 163 6.36 12.73 8.38
C PHE A 163 7.85 12.95 8.12
N GLN A 164 8.21 13.96 7.33
CA GLN A 164 9.61 14.24 7.00
C GLN A 164 10.35 14.74 8.24
N GLY A 165 11.42 14.04 8.60
CA GLY A 165 12.35 14.40 9.67
C GLY A 165 13.64 13.61 9.49
N ALA A 166 14.74 14.11 10.05
CA ALA A 166 15.99 13.37 10.07
C ALA A 166 15.91 12.25 11.11
N TYR A 167 16.36 11.06 10.73
CA TYR A 167 16.64 10.00 11.69
C TYR A 167 18.03 10.24 12.29
N GLU A 168 18.15 10.22 13.62
CA GLU A 168 19.43 10.31 14.33
C GLU A 168 20.16 8.97 14.32
N LEU A 169 20.47 8.48 13.12
CA LEU A 169 21.16 7.21 12.92
C LEU A 169 22.62 7.45 12.55
N LEU A 170 23.52 6.66 13.14
CA LEU A 170 24.91 6.64 12.74
C LEU A 170 25.05 5.92 11.40
N GLU A 171 25.53 6.62 10.38
CA GLU A 171 25.80 6.00 9.08
C GLU A 171 27.00 5.05 9.17
N VAL A 172 26.82 3.82 8.71
CA VAL A 172 27.88 2.82 8.57
C VAL A 172 28.03 2.49 7.08
N PRO A 173 28.97 3.11 6.35
CA PRO A 173 29.06 2.99 4.89
C PRO A 173 29.23 1.55 4.41
N ARG A 174 30.06 0.75 5.10
CA ARG A 174 30.26 -0.67 4.76
C ARG A 174 28.96 -1.48 4.79
N LEU A 175 28.10 -1.20 5.78
CA LEU A 175 26.82 -1.90 5.92
C LEU A 175 25.83 -1.44 4.84
N ARG A 176 25.77 -0.13 4.56
CA ARG A 176 24.97 0.44 3.47
C ARG A 176 25.34 -0.19 2.12
N ASP A 177 26.63 -0.25 1.80
CA ASP A 177 27.12 -0.78 0.53
C ASP A 177 26.84 -2.28 0.41
N TYR A 178 27.02 -3.02 1.51
CA TYR A 178 26.66 -4.44 1.59
C TYR A 178 25.17 -4.67 1.33
N ILE A 179 24.28 -3.94 2.02
CA ILE A 179 22.83 -4.05 1.85
C ILE A 179 22.42 -3.69 0.42
N THR A 180 22.99 -2.61 -0.14
CA THR A 180 22.71 -2.17 -1.51
C THR A 180 23.06 -3.27 -2.50
N LYS A 181 24.25 -3.87 -2.38
CA LYS A 181 24.69 -4.99 -3.20
C LYS A 181 23.76 -6.22 -3.08
N CYS A 182 23.25 -6.50 -1.88
CA CYS A 182 22.30 -7.59 -1.65
C CYS A 182 20.94 -7.35 -2.33
N MET A 183 20.55 -6.09 -2.58
CA MET A 183 19.27 -5.74 -3.21
C MET A 183 19.30 -5.82 -4.75
N GLU A 184 20.47 -5.69 -5.39
CA GLU A 184 20.60 -5.63 -6.86
C GLU A 184 20.24 -6.94 -7.58
N ASN A 185 20.30 -8.09 -6.91
CA ASN A 185 20.22 -9.42 -7.55
C ASN A 185 19.02 -10.26 -7.09
N GLN A 186 17.86 -9.63 -6.88
CA GLN A 186 16.65 -10.32 -6.42
C GLN A 186 15.84 -10.87 -7.59
N ASP A 187 15.88 -12.19 -7.77
CA ASP A 187 15.00 -12.93 -8.68
C ASP A 187 14.02 -13.80 -7.87
N PRO A 188 12.69 -13.53 -7.95
CA PRO A 188 11.67 -14.31 -7.27
C PRO A 188 11.65 -15.79 -7.66
N GLU A 189 11.84 -16.10 -8.95
CA GLU A 189 11.80 -17.48 -9.45
C GLU A 189 12.98 -18.27 -8.90
N ARG A 190 14.19 -17.69 -9.00
CA ARG A 190 15.40 -18.27 -8.39
C ARG A 190 15.24 -18.53 -6.89
N SER A 191 14.57 -17.63 -6.18
CA SER A 191 14.32 -17.78 -4.74
C SER A 191 13.40 -18.96 -4.44
N TYR A 192 12.36 -19.15 -5.26
CA TYR A 192 11.45 -20.29 -5.15
C TYR A 192 12.12 -21.62 -5.50
N THR A 193 12.88 -21.67 -6.59
CA THR A 193 13.66 -22.87 -6.98
C THR A 193 14.62 -23.30 -5.88
N LYS A 194 15.35 -22.35 -5.28
CA LYS A 194 16.23 -22.64 -4.15
C LYS A 194 15.47 -23.19 -2.95
N SER A 195 14.32 -22.61 -2.62
CA SER A 195 13.47 -23.13 -1.54
C SER A 195 13.05 -24.59 -1.78
N LEU A 196 12.65 -24.94 -3.01
CA LEU A 196 12.30 -26.31 -3.39
C LEU A 196 13.49 -27.27 -3.27
N ALA A 197 14.70 -26.81 -3.60
CA ALA A 197 15.90 -27.62 -3.45
C ALA A 197 16.24 -27.91 -1.98
N ILE A 198 16.01 -26.96 -1.07
CA ILE A 198 16.26 -27.12 0.38
C ILE A 198 15.22 -28.05 1.01
N GLU A 199 13.93 -27.81 0.74
CA GLU A 199 12.84 -28.63 1.28
C GLU A 199 11.93 -29.04 0.11
N PRO A 200 12.10 -30.23 -0.48
CA PRO A 200 11.23 -30.73 -1.56
C PRO A 200 9.77 -30.82 -1.12
N ARG A 201 8.84 -30.78 -2.08
CA ARG A 201 7.41 -31.01 -1.78
C ARG A 201 7.24 -32.43 -1.26
N ARG A 202 6.51 -32.60 -0.15
CA ARG A 202 6.17 -33.94 0.35
C ARG A 202 5.34 -34.67 -0.73
N PRO A 203 5.67 -35.91 -1.09
CA PRO A 203 4.84 -36.69 -1.98
C PRO A 203 3.50 -36.97 -1.30
N THR A 204 2.40 -36.59 -1.94
CA THR A 204 1.05 -36.95 -1.51
C THR A 204 0.81 -38.44 -1.80
N PRO A 205 0.49 -39.29 -0.80
CA PRO A 205 0.12 -40.67 -1.06
C PRO A 205 -1.20 -40.72 -1.86
N GLY A 206 -1.18 -41.28 -3.07
CA GLY A 206 -2.39 -41.69 -3.79
C GLY A 206 -2.90 -40.77 -4.91
N HIS A 207 -2.13 -39.81 -5.42
CA HIS A 207 -2.52 -39.07 -6.63
C HIS A 207 -1.44 -39.16 -7.71
N PRO A 208 -1.73 -39.70 -8.92
CA PRO A 208 -0.79 -39.63 -10.02
C PRO A 208 -0.56 -38.15 -10.39
N PRO A 209 0.65 -37.79 -10.87
CA PRO A 209 0.98 -36.41 -11.18
C PRO A 209 0.14 -35.93 -12.38
N GLY A 210 -0.83 -35.07 -12.12
CA GLY A 210 -1.54 -34.33 -13.17
C GLY A 210 -0.62 -33.31 -13.85
N PRO A 211 -0.92 -32.88 -15.10
CA PRO A 211 0.06 -32.19 -15.95
C PRO A 211 0.43 -30.78 -15.52
N ASN A 212 -0.18 -30.21 -14.48
CA ASN A 212 0.07 -28.84 -14.04
C ASN A 212 -0.01 -28.79 -12.51
N GLY A 213 1.15 -28.71 -11.85
CA GLY A 213 1.36 -28.85 -10.40
C GLY A 213 0.74 -27.77 -9.49
N GLN A 214 -0.55 -27.49 -9.64
CA GLN A 214 -1.36 -26.72 -8.70
C GLN A 214 -2.07 -27.68 -7.74
N THR A 215 -1.63 -27.69 -6.49
CA THR A 215 -2.40 -28.26 -5.38
C THR A 215 -2.52 -27.16 -4.33
N SER A 216 -3.76 -26.75 -4.04
CA SER A 216 -4.09 -25.73 -3.06
C SER A 216 -3.81 -26.26 -1.65
N VAL A 217 -2.87 -25.61 -0.95
CA VAL A 217 -2.67 -25.85 0.48
C VAL A 217 -3.57 -24.86 1.22
N GLN A 218 -4.71 -25.32 1.73
CA GLN A 218 -5.50 -24.53 2.68
C GLN A 218 -4.84 -24.59 4.06
N PHE A 219 -4.49 -23.42 4.59
CA PHE A 219 -4.15 -23.27 6.01
C PHE A 219 -5.43 -23.33 6.83
N VAL A 220 -5.50 -24.29 7.75
CA VAL A 220 -6.58 -24.39 8.73
C VAL A 220 -6.42 -23.25 9.74
N THR A 221 -7.26 -22.22 9.66
CA THR A 221 -7.43 -21.23 10.73
C THR A 221 -8.57 -21.69 11.64
N ASN A 222 -8.24 -22.16 12.84
CA ASN A 222 -9.22 -22.37 13.91
C ASN A 222 -9.65 -21.01 14.46
N GLY A 223 -10.95 -20.68 14.36
CA GLY A 223 -11.54 -19.48 14.94
C GLY A 223 -13.06 -19.64 15.09
N GLY A 224 -13.53 -19.72 16.32
CA GLY A 224 -14.88 -20.10 16.72
C GLY A 224 -15.97 -19.04 16.55
N ARG A 225 -17.19 -19.55 16.81
CA ARG A 225 -18.53 -18.96 16.70
C ARG A 225 -18.76 -17.60 17.38
N GLY A 226 -19.66 -16.81 16.78
CA GLY A 226 -20.80 -16.18 17.47
C GLY A 226 -20.88 -14.65 17.44
N GLY A 227 -22.06 -14.11 17.08
CA GLY A 227 -22.51 -12.80 17.58
C GLY A 227 -23.05 -11.80 16.55
N THR A 228 -24.36 -11.84 16.32
CA THR A 228 -25.19 -10.72 15.81
C THR A 228 -25.24 -9.56 16.82
N GLN A 229 -25.02 -8.30 16.40
CA GLN A 229 -25.83 -7.14 16.84
C GLN A 229 -25.58 -5.82 16.05
N GLN A 230 -26.68 -5.25 15.56
CA GLN A 230 -27.12 -3.84 15.41
C GLN A 230 -26.16 -2.67 15.14
N ARG A 231 -26.60 -1.87 14.15
CA ARG A 231 -26.22 -0.49 13.83
C ARG A 231 -26.56 0.50 14.95
N SER A 232 -25.68 1.48 15.16
CA SER A 232 -26.10 2.85 15.51
C SER A 232 -25.19 3.89 14.82
N SER A 233 -25.81 5.00 14.39
CA SER A 233 -25.21 6.12 13.66
C SER A 233 -24.52 7.11 14.60
N GLY A 234 -23.39 7.67 14.15
CA GLY A 234 -22.78 8.88 14.72
C GLY A 234 -21.65 9.38 13.83
N GLY A 235 -21.83 10.54 13.20
CA GLY A 235 -20.98 11.03 12.13
C GLY A 235 -19.67 11.67 12.58
N ASN A 236 -18.58 11.40 11.84
CA ASN A 236 -17.47 12.33 11.67
C ASN A 236 -16.75 12.06 10.33
N LYS A 237 -16.71 13.03 9.41
CA LYS A 237 -16.32 12.84 8.00
C LYS A 237 -14.80 13.02 7.81
N GLY A 238 -14.05 11.93 7.93
CA GLY A 238 -12.67 11.82 7.44
C GLY A 238 -12.60 11.37 5.97
N LEU A 239 -11.49 11.70 5.28
CA LEU A 239 -11.21 11.52 3.84
C LEU A 239 -11.43 10.10 3.27
N PHE A 240 -11.73 9.11 4.10
CA PHE A 240 -11.69 7.68 3.75
C PHE A 240 -12.98 6.90 4.04
N HIS A 241 -14.12 7.57 4.24
CA HIS A 241 -15.44 6.90 4.35
C HIS A 241 -16.11 6.73 2.99
N GLY A 242 -15.56 5.84 2.17
CA GLY A 242 -16.24 5.28 0.99
C GLY A 242 -15.97 3.78 0.99
N GLY A 243 -16.91 2.98 1.50
CA GLY A 243 -16.77 1.53 1.55
C GLY A 243 -17.48 0.87 0.38
N VAL A 244 -16.83 -0.09 -0.28
CA VAL A 244 -17.46 -1.29 -0.87
C VAL A 244 -16.45 -2.46 -0.85
N SER A 245 -17.03 -3.63 -0.55
CA SER A 245 -16.63 -5.03 -0.40
C SER A 245 -15.29 -5.57 -0.94
N ASN A 246 -14.69 -6.45 -0.12
CA ASN A 246 -13.65 -7.42 -0.46
C ASN A 246 -14.27 -8.59 -1.25
N SER A 247 -14.07 -8.67 -2.56
CA SER A 247 -14.23 -9.95 -3.28
C SER A 247 -13.29 -10.16 -4.47
N ASP A 248 -12.58 -9.15 -4.97
CA ASP A 248 -11.91 -9.30 -6.29
C ASP A 248 -10.37 -9.17 -6.28
N MET A 249 -9.67 -9.50 -5.18
CA MET A 249 -8.22 -9.30 -5.09
C MET A 249 -7.36 -10.55 -4.84
N ASN A 250 -7.94 -11.76 -4.98
CA ASN A 250 -7.12 -12.96 -5.25
C ASN A 250 -6.86 -13.07 -6.75
N GLY A 251 -6.09 -12.12 -7.28
CA GLY A 251 -5.67 -12.07 -8.67
C GLY A 251 -4.20 -11.71 -8.75
N SER A 252 -3.36 -12.74 -8.89
CA SER A 252 -1.96 -12.62 -9.30
C SER A 252 -1.86 -11.76 -10.57
N GLY A 253 -1.20 -10.61 -10.46
CA GLY A 253 -1.00 -9.71 -11.59
C GLY A 253 -0.37 -8.40 -11.13
N SER A 254 0.93 -8.43 -10.84
CA SER A 254 1.74 -7.21 -10.74
C SER A 254 1.78 -6.57 -12.12
N ALA A 255 0.83 -5.68 -12.41
CA ALA A 255 0.96 -4.76 -13.53
C ALA A 255 2.03 -3.71 -13.15
N PRO A 256 2.99 -3.40 -14.04
CA PRO A 256 4.05 -2.45 -13.70
C PRO A 256 3.43 -1.09 -13.42
N VAL A 257 3.59 -0.62 -12.18
CA VAL A 257 3.31 0.77 -11.81
C VAL A 257 4.12 1.64 -12.76
N LYS A 258 3.45 2.27 -13.74
CA LYS A 258 4.09 3.08 -14.78
C LYS A 258 5.02 4.09 -14.11
N LEU A 259 6.33 3.99 -14.40
CA LEU A 259 7.44 4.83 -13.88
C LEU A 259 7.12 6.34 -13.87
N ASN A 260 6.20 6.78 -14.72
CA ASN A 260 5.76 8.16 -14.85
C ASN A 260 5.16 8.74 -13.56
N LYS A 261 4.41 7.95 -12.76
CA LYS A 261 3.78 8.46 -11.53
C LYS A 261 4.79 8.76 -10.42
N LEU A 262 5.85 7.95 -10.31
CA LEU A 262 6.95 8.16 -9.37
C LEU A 262 7.80 9.38 -9.75
N SER A 263 7.98 9.61 -11.06
CA SER A 263 8.72 10.76 -11.58
C SER A 263 8.02 12.10 -11.31
N PHE A 264 6.68 12.14 -11.44
CA PHE A 264 5.87 13.31 -11.12
C PHE A 264 5.93 13.62 -9.61
N PHE A 265 5.78 12.60 -8.77
CA PHE A 265 5.89 12.76 -7.32
C PHE A 265 7.29 13.26 -6.90
N ARG A 266 8.36 12.68 -7.45
CA ARG A 266 9.74 13.14 -7.20
C ARG A 266 9.99 14.57 -7.68
N LYS A 267 9.45 14.96 -8.84
CA LYS A 267 9.60 16.32 -9.39
C LYS A 267 8.82 17.33 -8.55
N SER A 268 7.59 17.02 -8.16
CA SER A 268 6.77 17.87 -7.29
C SER A 268 7.40 18.07 -5.90
N MET A 269 8.07 17.05 -5.36
CA MET A 269 8.77 17.14 -4.07
C MET A 269 10.12 17.90 -4.13
N ARG A 270 10.69 18.09 -5.33
CA ARG A 270 11.96 18.84 -5.53
C ARG A 270 11.78 20.32 -5.84
N THR A 271 10.62 20.73 -6.35
CA THR A 271 10.44 22.07 -6.94
C THR A 271 10.12 23.17 -5.88
N GLU A 272 10.02 22.83 -4.59
CA GLU A 272 9.76 23.81 -3.52
C GLU A 272 10.94 23.98 -2.53
N ARG A 273 12.17 23.68 -2.97
CA ARG A 273 13.41 23.98 -2.22
C ARG A 273 14.23 25.11 -2.85
N SER A 274 13.56 26.08 -3.48
CA SER A 274 14.20 27.26 -4.07
C SER A 274 13.52 28.52 -3.60
#